data_AF-A0A0Q6DPB7-F1
#
_entry.id   AF-A0A0Q6DPB7-F1
#
_cell.length_a   1.000
_cell.length_b   1.000
_cell.length_c   1.000
_cell.angle_alpha   90.00
_cell.angle_beta   90.00
_cell.angle_gamma   90.00
#
_symmetry.space_group_name_H-M   'P 1'
#
loop_
_entity.id
_entity.type
_entity.pdbx_description
1 polymer ?
#
loop_
_entity_poly.entity_id
_entity_poly.type
_entity_poly.pdbx_seq_one_letter_code
_entity_poly.pdbx_strand_id
1 'polypeptide(L)'
;MQVLRVEGVLDAQTYRGFEAFLFNSMDRVVGLDIRVEIAEDTGPGSIEAGVSPDGKFVAYLVDGKDSEIVAQEGFVRSRGSVIFDGYFVVKSGGLHQGIESLFLDKIEEASVLLSKQPIKTIEIARLNPKIRKP
;
A
#
# COMPACT_ATOMS: atom_id res chain seq x y z
N MET A 1 -7.71 2.13 -20.71
CA MET A 1 -7.53 1.94 -19.25
C MET A 1 -6.04 2.12 -18.98
N GLN A 2 -5.66 2.82 -17.90
CA GLN A 2 -4.25 3.14 -17.59
C GLN A 2 -3.89 2.50 -16.25
N VAL A 3 -2.62 2.12 -16.08
CA VAL A 3 -2.08 1.66 -14.78
C VAL A 3 -1.57 2.88 -14.02
N LEU A 4 -1.97 3.01 -12.76
CA LEU A 4 -1.48 4.06 -11.88
C LEU A 4 -0.29 3.52 -11.09
N ARG A 5 0.84 4.24 -11.13
CA ARG A 5 2.01 3.97 -10.28
C ARG A 5 2.06 5.04 -9.19
N VAL A 6 2.13 4.66 -7.93
CA VAL A 6 2.28 5.60 -6.82
C VAL A 6 3.72 5.58 -6.31
N GLU A 7 4.32 6.75 -6.14
CA GLU A 7 5.69 6.90 -5.66
C GLU A 7 5.79 7.78 -4.41
N GLY A 8 6.73 7.46 -3.51
CA GLY A 8 7.10 8.31 -2.39
C GLY A 8 7.21 7.58 -1.05
N VAL A 9 6.97 8.31 0.04
CA VAL A 9 7.07 7.81 1.41
C VAL A 9 5.67 7.63 1.97
N LEU A 10 5.39 6.43 2.49
CA LEU A 10 4.19 6.15 3.28
C LEU A 10 4.48 6.45 4.75
N ASP A 11 3.83 7.47 5.25
CA ASP A 11 3.88 7.97 6.61
C ASP A 11 2.45 8.29 7.11
N ALA A 12 2.34 8.82 8.33
CA ALA A 12 1.04 9.20 8.88
C ALA A 12 0.26 10.22 8.04
N GLN A 13 0.96 11.15 7.37
CA GLN A 13 0.32 12.22 6.59
C GLN A 13 -0.23 11.70 5.26
N THR A 14 0.45 10.72 4.68
CA THR A 14 0.13 10.15 3.36
C THR A 14 -0.73 8.89 3.45
N TYR A 15 -0.79 8.23 4.62
CA TYR A 15 -1.51 6.96 4.81
C TYR A 15 -2.95 7.00 4.32
N ARG A 16 -3.75 7.97 4.75
CA ARG A 16 -5.18 8.06 4.39
C ARG A 16 -5.39 8.28 2.89
N GLY A 17 -4.51 9.04 2.23
CA GLY A 17 -4.55 9.22 0.78
C GLY A 17 -4.24 7.92 0.04
N PHE A 18 -3.25 7.18 0.53
CA PHE A 18 -2.85 5.89 -0.03
C PHE A 18 -3.89 4.79 0.20
N GLU A 19 -4.44 4.69 1.41
CA GLU A 19 -5.56 3.83 1.76
C GLU A 19 -6.73 4.03 0.79
N ALA A 20 -7.19 5.28 0.60
CA ALA A 20 -8.28 5.58 -0.31
C ALA A 20 -7.97 5.21 -1.77
N PHE A 21 -6.72 5.42 -2.20
CA PHE A 21 -6.25 4.99 -3.51
C PHE A 21 -6.34 3.47 -3.69
N LEU A 22 -5.90 2.70 -2.69
CA LEU A 22 -5.97 1.24 -2.72
C LEU A 22 -7.42 0.75 -2.76
N PHE A 23 -8.30 1.29 -1.92
CA PHE A 23 -9.75 0.98 -1.97
C PHE A 23 -10.35 1.21 -3.37
N ASN A 24 -10.04 2.35 -3.99
CA ASN A 24 -10.51 2.64 -5.34
C ASN A 24 -9.91 1.75 -6.44
N SER A 25 -8.84 1.03 -6.08
CA SER A 25 -8.08 0.16 -6.96
C SER A 25 -8.33 -1.32 -6.66
N MET A 26 -9.40 -1.65 -5.90
CA MET A 26 -9.82 -3.04 -5.72
C MET A 26 -9.97 -3.76 -7.06
N ASP A 27 -9.42 -4.97 -7.11
CA ASP A 27 -9.37 -5.87 -8.26
C ASP A 27 -8.65 -5.27 -9.48
N ARG A 28 -7.78 -4.28 -9.26
CA ARG A 28 -6.99 -3.61 -10.31
C ARG A 28 -5.51 -3.71 -10.03
N VAL A 29 -4.76 -3.64 -11.13
CA VAL A 29 -3.30 -3.52 -11.11
C VAL A 29 -2.89 -2.08 -10.77
N VAL A 30 -2.00 -1.95 -9.80
CA VAL A 30 -1.30 -0.70 -9.44
C VAL A 30 0.20 -0.93 -9.45
N GLY A 31 0.96 0.10 -9.80
CA GLY A 31 2.40 0.14 -9.56
C GLY A 31 2.71 0.82 -8.24
N LEU A 32 3.69 0.34 -7.51
CA LEU A 32 4.17 0.94 -6.27
C LEU A 32 5.67 1.16 -6.33
N ASP A 33 6.09 2.34 -5.89
CA ASP A 33 7.46 2.75 -5.60
C ASP A 33 7.46 3.46 -4.25
N ILE A 34 7.18 2.69 -3.20
CA ILE A 34 6.82 3.20 -1.88
C ILE A 34 7.84 2.77 -0.85
N ARG A 35 8.34 3.73 -0.08
CA ARG A 35 9.13 3.47 1.12
C ARG A 35 8.27 3.68 2.36
N VAL A 36 8.27 2.70 3.24
CA VAL A 36 7.59 2.75 4.55
C VAL A 36 8.67 2.72 5.62
N GLU A 37 8.72 3.72 6.48
CA GLU A 37 9.65 3.73 7.62
C GLU A 37 9.05 2.90 8.78
N ILE A 38 9.84 1.98 9.33
CA ILE A 38 9.46 1.21 10.52
C ILE A 38 9.91 2.00 11.74
N ALA A 39 8.97 2.57 12.48
CA ALA A 39 9.26 3.24 13.74
C ALA A 39 9.28 2.22 14.90
N GLU A 40 10.22 2.38 15.84
CA GLU A 40 10.32 1.53 17.05
C GLU A 40 9.34 1.97 18.15
N ASP A 41 8.96 3.26 18.17
CA ASP A 41 7.98 3.83 19.09
C ASP A 41 6.85 4.48 18.29
N THR A 42 5.68 3.84 18.25
CA THR A 42 4.48 4.32 17.58
C THR A 42 3.45 4.80 18.59
N GLY A 43 2.94 6.01 18.37
CA GLY A 43 1.91 6.63 19.19
C GLY A 43 0.66 7.00 18.39
N PRO A 44 -0.36 7.54 19.06
CA PRO A 44 -1.53 8.13 18.42
C PRO A 44 -1.13 9.07 17.26
N GLY A 45 -1.78 8.89 16.11
CA GLY A 45 -1.53 9.65 14.88
C GLY A 45 -0.29 9.22 14.08
N SER A 46 0.41 8.16 14.47
CA SER A 46 1.53 7.58 13.69
C SER A 46 1.11 6.38 12.85
N ILE A 47 1.93 6.04 11.86
CA ILE A 47 1.84 4.76 11.15
C ILE A 47 2.64 3.72 11.95
N GLU A 48 2.02 2.57 12.18
CA GLU A 48 2.72 1.37 12.62
C GLU A 48 2.92 0.46 11.42
N ALA A 49 4.16 0.09 11.15
CA ALA A 49 4.52 -0.77 10.04
C ALA A 49 5.53 -1.81 10.50
N GLY A 50 5.35 -3.03 10.07
CA GLY A 50 6.21 -4.13 10.46
C GLY A 50 6.10 -5.28 9.49
N VAL A 51 6.96 -6.27 9.69
CA VAL A 51 6.87 -7.52 8.97
C VAL A 51 6.91 -8.64 9.99
N SER A 52 5.83 -9.42 10.06
CA SER A 52 5.61 -10.47 11.03
C SER A 52 6.60 -11.64 10.85
N PRO A 53 6.68 -12.55 11.85
CA PRO A 53 7.61 -13.69 11.79
C PRO A 53 7.39 -14.65 10.61
N ASP A 54 6.16 -14.73 10.10
CA ASP A 54 5.78 -15.49 8.90
C ASP A 54 6.10 -14.76 7.58
N GLY A 55 6.76 -13.60 7.66
CA GLY A 55 7.24 -12.85 6.50
C GLY A 55 6.21 -11.94 5.86
N LYS A 56 5.04 -11.73 6.49
CA LYS A 56 3.98 -10.84 5.98
C LYS A 56 4.23 -9.40 6.41
N PHE A 57 4.21 -8.46 5.48
CA PHE A 57 4.18 -7.02 5.78
C PHE A 57 2.79 -6.62 6.24
N VAL A 58 2.72 -5.78 7.27
CA VAL A 58 1.49 -5.12 7.74
C VAL A 58 1.80 -3.68 8.09
N ALA A 59 0.96 -2.75 7.65
CA ALA A 59 1.00 -1.36 8.09
C ALA A 59 -0.40 -0.80 8.33
N TYR A 60 -0.56 -0.01 9.40
CA TYR A 60 -1.84 0.62 9.75
C TYR A 60 -1.62 1.95 10.49
N LEU A 61 -2.64 2.81 10.51
CA LEU A 61 -2.63 4.04 11.29
C LEU A 61 -3.13 3.76 12.72
N VAL A 62 -2.35 4.09 13.74
CA VAL A 62 -2.60 3.67 15.15
C VAL A 62 -3.97 4.11 15.69
N ASP A 63 -4.39 5.34 15.37
CA ASP A 63 -5.71 5.89 15.78
C ASP A 63 -6.81 5.69 14.73
N GLY A 64 -6.45 5.12 13.58
CA GLY A 64 -7.30 5.00 12.41
C GLY A 64 -7.42 3.55 11.96
N LYS A 65 -7.70 2.65 12.91
CA LYS A 65 -7.81 1.19 12.72
C LYS A 65 -9.02 0.76 11.87
N ASP A 66 -9.35 1.55 10.85
CA ASP A 66 -10.40 1.23 9.88
C ASP A 66 -9.86 0.23 8.85
N SER A 67 -8.56 0.31 8.53
CA SER A 67 -7.90 -0.62 7.63
C SER A 67 -6.44 -0.88 7.96
N GLU A 68 -5.92 -1.98 7.40
CA GLU A 68 -4.51 -2.31 7.34
C GLU A 68 -4.09 -2.58 5.89
N ILE A 69 -2.84 -2.29 5.57
CA ILE A 69 -2.22 -2.61 4.28
C ILE A 69 -1.30 -3.79 4.49
N VAL A 70 -1.47 -4.79 3.63
CA VAL A 70 -0.83 -6.09 3.81
C VAL A 70 -0.16 -6.54 2.52
N ALA A 71 1.01 -7.18 2.64
CA ALA A 71 1.62 -7.89 1.52
C ALA A 71 2.37 -9.13 2.01
N GLN A 72 2.34 -10.22 1.24
CA GLN A 72 3.20 -11.39 1.50
C GLN A 72 4.53 -11.30 0.75
N GLU A 73 4.53 -10.66 -0.42
CA GLU A 73 5.68 -10.55 -1.31
C GLU A 73 5.75 -9.16 -1.95
N GLY A 74 6.81 -8.93 -2.75
CA GLY A 74 6.96 -7.69 -3.53
C GLY A 74 7.50 -6.50 -2.75
N PHE A 75 8.00 -6.75 -1.53
CA PHE A 75 8.71 -5.77 -0.75
C PHE A 75 10.08 -6.28 -0.30
N VAL A 76 10.97 -5.35 0.02
CA VAL A 76 12.31 -5.63 0.56
C VAL A 76 12.48 -4.85 1.86
N ARG A 77 13.04 -5.49 2.89
CA ARG A 77 13.46 -4.80 4.11
C ARG A 77 14.83 -4.17 3.90
N SER A 78 14.98 -2.89 4.22
CA SER A 78 16.25 -2.17 4.12
C SER A 78 16.39 -1.17 5.27
N ARG A 79 17.38 -1.38 6.14
CA ARG A 79 17.81 -0.44 7.21
C ARG A 79 16.67 0.31 7.92
N GLY A 80 15.73 -0.41 8.53
CA GLY A 80 14.60 0.19 9.26
C GLY A 80 13.47 0.71 8.36
N SER A 81 13.43 0.28 7.10
CA SER A 81 12.34 0.58 6.16
C SER A 81 11.92 -0.65 5.38
N VAL A 82 10.72 -0.60 4.83
CA VAL A 82 10.20 -1.54 3.84
C VAL A 82 10.01 -0.80 2.52
N ILE A 83 10.50 -1.38 1.43
CA ILE A 83 10.42 -0.79 0.10
C ILE A 83 9.56 -1.69 -0.78
N PHE A 84 8.52 -1.14 -1.37
CA PHE A 84 7.74 -1.73 -2.44
C PHE A 84 8.22 -1.16 -3.76
N ASP A 85 8.70 -2.01 -4.66
CA ASP A 85 9.01 -1.64 -6.05
C ASP A 85 8.47 -2.75 -6.97
N GLY A 86 7.44 -2.41 -7.74
CA GLY A 86 6.81 -3.33 -8.68
C GLY A 86 5.32 -3.10 -8.86
N TYR A 87 4.62 -4.14 -9.31
CA TYR A 87 3.20 -4.09 -9.61
C TYR A 87 2.43 -5.10 -8.78
N PHE A 88 1.21 -4.72 -8.41
CA PHE A 88 0.36 -5.45 -7.48
C PHE A 88 -1.08 -5.42 -7.96
N VAL A 89 -1.82 -6.50 -7.73
CA VAL A 89 -3.28 -6.48 -7.74
C VAL A 89 -3.74 -6.19 -6.32
N VAL A 90 -4.57 -5.16 -6.15
CA VAL A 90 -5.15 -4.86 -4.84
C VAL A 90 -6.38 -5.73 -4.61
N LYS A 91 -6.39 -6.50 -3.52
CA LYS A 91 -7.47 -7.42 -3.15
C LYS A 91 -7.98 -7.09 -1.76
N SER A 92 -9.21 -7.48 -1.47
CA SER A 92 -9.67 -7.54 -0.08
C SER A 92 -9.04 -8.74 0.63
N GLY A 93 -8.36 -8.49 1.75
CA GLY A 93 -7.90 -9.51 2.69
C GLY A 93 -8.96 -9.93 3.72
N GLY A 94 -10.19 -9.42 3.58
CA GLY A 94 -11.29 -9.64 4.50
C GLY A 94 -11.31 -8.65 5.68
N LEU A 95 -12.14 -8.95 6.67
CA LEU A 95 -12.31 -8.17 7.89
C LEU A 95 -11.72 -8.96 9.07
N HIS A 96 -10.75 -8.39 9.78
CA HIS A 96 -10.18 -8.99 10.98
C HIS A 96 -10.34 -8.05 12.17
N GLN A 97 -11.10 -8.49 13.18
CA GLN A 97 -11.39 -7.70 14.40
C GLN A 97 -11.99 -6.31 14.11
N GLY A 98 -12.75 -6.16 13.02
CA GLY A 98 -13.34 -4.89 12.60
C GLY A 98 -12.42 -4.01 11.74
N ILE A 99 -11.22 -4.48 11.41
CA ILE A 99 -10.26 -3.79 10.54
C ILE A 99 -10.32 -4.40 9.13
N GLU A 100 -10.51 -3.57 8.10
CA GLU A 100 -10.48 -4.01 6.70
C GLU A 100 -9.05 -4.25 6.22
N SER A 101 -8.75 -5.42 5.68
CA SER A 101 -7.41 -5.73 5.17
C SER A 101 -7.32 -5.45 3.67
N LEU A 102 -6.39 -4.60 3.26
CA LEU A 102 -6.04 -4.30 1.87
C LEU A 102 -4.81 -5.11 1.47
N PHE A 103 -5.03 -6.21 0.75
CA PHE A 103 -3.97 -7.14 0.37
C PHE A 103 -3.34 -6.76 -0.97
N LEU A 104 -2.03 -6.59 -0.98
CA LEU A 104 -1.22 -6.33 -2.18
C LEU A 104 -0.66 -7.67 -2.68
N ASP A 105 -1.23 -8.17 -3.76
CA ASP A 105 -0.79 -9.42 -4.39
C ASP A 105 0.18 -9.10 -5.53
N LYS A 106 1.46 -9.49 -5.36
CA LYS A 106 2.51 -9.16 -6.34
C LYS A 106 2.21 -9.83 -7.68
N ILE A 107 2.43 -9.11 -8.77
CA ILE A 107 2.39 -9.67 -10.13
C ILE A 107 3.69 -9.43 -10.88
N GLU A 108 3.92 -10.20 -11.94
CA GLU A 108 5.08 -10.06 -12.79
C GLU A 108 5.02 -8.77 -13.62
N GLU A 109 6.08 -7.96 -13.52
CA GLU A 109 6.22 -6.71 -14.28
C GLU A 109 6.11 -6.93 -15.79
N ALA A 110 6.65 -8.03 -16.31
CA ALA A 110 6.57 -8.38 -17.73
C ALA A 110 5.11 -8.42 -18.23
N SER A 111 4.17 -8.92 -17.41
CA SER A 111 2.76 -8.98 -17.77
C SER A 111 2.14 -7.57 -17.88
N VAL A 112 2.57 -6.63 -17.05
CA VAL A 112 2.13 -5.23 -17.11
C VAL A 112 2.70 -4.54 -18.34
N LEU A 113 4.00 -4.71 -18.62
CA LEU A 113 4.64 -4.12 -19.79
C LEU A 113 4.04 -4.65 -21.11
N LEU A 114 3.74 -5.94 -21.18
CA LEU A 114 3.11 -6.57 -22.35
C LEU A 114 1.66 -6.12 -22.56
N SER A 115 0.97 -5.65 -21.52
CA SER A 115 -0.40 -5.14 -21.63
C SER A 115 -0.51 -3.85 -22.48
N LYS A 116 0.63 -3.16 -22.72
CA LYS A 116 0.73 -1.87 -23.41
C LYS A 116 -0.17 -0.77 -22.83
N GLN A 117 -0.68 -0.95 -21.61
CA GLN A 117 -1.44 0.11 -20.95
C GLN A 117 -0.48 1.24 -20.57
N PRO A 118 -0.87 2.51 -20.78
CA PRO A 118 -0.04 3.63 -20.33
C PRO A 118 0.07 3.59 -18.80
N ILE A 119 1.28 3.84 -18.30
CA ILE A 119 1.57 3.97 -16.88
C ILE A 119 1.62 5.45 -16.53
N LYS A 120 0.82 5.85 -15.54
CA LYS A 120 0.83 7.21 -15.00
C LYS A 120 1.33 7.19 -13.58
N THR A 121 2.46 7.86 -13.35
CA THR A 121 3.04 8.03 -12.02
C THR A 121 2.36 9.18 -11.27
N ILE A 122 2.10 8.97 -9.98
CA ILE A 122 1.46 9.91 -9.06
C ILE A 122 2.26 9.91 -7.75
N GLU A 123 2.67 11.10 -7.30
CA GLU A 123 3.25 11.26 -5.96
C GLU A 123 2.21 10.91 -4.88
N ILE A 124 2.58 10.07 -3.91
CA ILE A 124 1.71 9.67 -2.79
C ILE A 124 1.17 10.88 -2.02
N ALA A 125 1.97 11.94 -1.87
CA ALA A 125 1.59 13.19 -1.21
C ALA A 125 0.45 13.96 -1.92
N ARG A 126 0.16 13.63 -3.19
CA ARG A 126 -0.94 14.23 -3.96
C ARG A 126 -2.23 13.41 -3.92
N LEU A 127 -2.22 12.23 -3.27
CA LEU A 127 -3.41 11.42 -3.13
C LEU A 127 -4.40 12.09 -2.17
N ASN A 128 -5.67 12.14 -2.57
CA ASN A 128 -6.72 12.79 -1.79
C ASN A 128 -7.52 11.75 -1.00
N PRO A 129 -7.49 11.77 0.35
CA PRO A 129 -8.20 10.80 1.18
C PRO A 129 -9.72 10.86 1.04
N LYS A 130 -10.28 11.98 0.55
CA LYS A 130 -11.73 12.16 0.38
C LYS A 130 -12.28 11.46 -0.86
N ILE A 131 -11.40 11.02 -1.77
CA ILE A 131 -11.80 10.27 -2.95
C ILE A 131 -11.75 8.79 -2.56
N ARG A 132 -12.78 8.30 -1.86
CA ARG A 132 -12.99 6.87 -1.58
C ARG A 132 -14.33 6.49 -2.20
N LYS A 133 -14.34 5.53 -3.13
CA LYS A 133 -15.57 4.99 -3.69
C LYS A 133 -16.28 4.17 -2.60
N PRO A 134 -17.60 4.34 -2.46
CA PRO A 134 -18.40 3.55 -1.53
C PRO A 134 -18.44 2.07 -1.95
#